data_AF-A0A7C4R7U7-F1
#
_entry.id   AF-A0A7C4R7U7-F1
#
_cell.length_a   1.000
_cell.length_b   1.000
_cell.length_c   1.000
_cell.angle_alpha   90.00
_cell.angle_beta   90.00
_cell.angle_gamma   90.00
#
_symmetry.space_group_name_H-M   'P 1'
#
loop_
_entity.id
_entity.type
_entity.pdbx_description
1 polymer ?
#
loop_
_entity_poly.entity_id
_entity_poly.type
_entity_poly.pdbx_seq_one_letter_code
_entity_poly.pdbx_strand_id
1 'polypeptide(L)'
;MAWIFIRNYEEEPWRGYAIGPPRVFRLIKSGVPWNEAAKRLFGGAGSFGNGAAMRVAPVGLYFDDLETLVEIACNQSITTYAHKLGIEGTVIQACAVALAVRSDRRRGINPNDFIEELLGITKKRCL
;
A
#
# COMPACT_ATOMS: atom_id res chain seq x y z
N MET A 1 6.26 -11.56 2.97
CA MET A 1 4.92 -10.95 3.01
C MET A 1 3.90 -11.72 2.16
N ALA A 2 4.11 -11.93 0.86
CA ALA A 2 3.14 -12.57 -0.04
C ALA A 2 2.55 -13.91 0.48
N TRP A 3 3.39 -14.84 0.94
CA TRP A 3 2.93 -16.12 1.49
C TRP A 3 2.10 -16.00 2.76
N ILE A 4 2.33 -14.95 3.57
CA ILE A 4 1.51 -14.66 4.75
C ILE A 4 0.10 -14.23 4.31
N PHE A 5 -0.01 -13.40 3.27
CA PHE A 5 -1.33 -13.03 2.72
C PHE A 5 -2.08 -14.24 2.17
N ILE A 6 -1.37 -15.15 1.49
CA ILE A 6 -1.96 -16.39 0.97
C ILE A 6 -2.50 -17.24 2.12
N ARG A 7 -1.66 -17.51 3.14
CA ARG A 7 -2.07 -18.30 4.31
C ARG A 7 -3.28 -17.68 5.02
N ASN A 8 -3.23 -16.38 5.32
CA ASN A 8 -4.33 -15.71 6.02
C ASN A 8 -5.64 -15.72 5.20
N TYR A 9 -5.55 -15.63 3.87
CA TYR A 9 -6.72 -15.77 3.00
C TYR A 9 -7.27 -17.20 2.98
N GLU A 10 -6.40 -18.21 3.00
CA GLU A 10 -6.81 -19.62 3.01
C GLU A 10 -7.44 -20.03 4.34
N GLU A 11 -6.94 -19.48 5.45
CA GLU A 11 -7.53 -19.67 6.78
C GLU A 11 -8.91 -19.00 6.88
N GLU A 12 -9.07 -17.79 6.33
CA GLU A 12 -10.31 -17.01 6.46
C GLU A 12 -10.77 -16.31 5.16
N PRO A 13 -11.18 -17.06 4.12
CA PRO A 13 -11.53 -16.49 2.81
C PRO A 13 -12.81 -15.64 2.82
N TRP A 14 -13.65 -15.76 3.86
CA TRP A 14 -14.93 -15.06 4.00
C TRP A 14 -14.82 -13.60 4.47
N ARG A 15 -13.62 -13.07 4.73
CA ARG A 15 -13.39 -11.69 5.23
C ARG A 15 -13.68 -10.57 4.22
N GLY A 16 -14.39 -10.84 3.13
CA GLY A 16 -14.79 -9.82 2.15
C GLY A 16 -13.66 -9.38 1.20
N TYR A 17 -12.72 -10.27 0.89
CA TYR A 17 -11.69 -9.99 -0.12
C TYR A 17 -12.35 -9.74 -1.49
N ALA A 18 -12.00 -8.61 -2.12
CA ALA A 18 -12.37 -8.35 -3.50
C ALA A 18 -11.73 -9.40 -4.44
N ILE A 19 -12.19 -9.45 -5.70
CA ILE A 19 -11.75 -10.46 -6.69
C ILE A 19 -10.24 -10.44 -7.01
N GLY A 20 -9.57 -9.30 -6.76
CA GLY A 20 -8.15 -9.11 -7.07
C GLY A 20 -7.21 -10.00 -6.26
N PRO A 21 -7.08 -9.82 -4.94
CA PRO A 21 -6.12 -10.58 -4.12
C PRO A 21 -6.22 -12.11 -4.26
N PRO A 22 -7.40 -12.77 -4.23
CA PRO A 22 -7.49 -14.21 -4.46
C PRO A 22 -6.94 -14.67 -5.82
N ARG A 23 -7.08 -13.85 -6.87
CA ARG A 23 -6.49 -14.15 -8.19
C ARG A 23 -4.97 -13.99 -8.17
N VAL A 24 -4.43 -12.97 -7.48
CA VAL A 24 -2.98 -12.83 -7.27
C VAL A 24 -2.42 -14.03 -6.52
N PHE A 25 -3.07 -14.45 -5.44
CA PHE A 25 -2.64 -15.59 -4.63
C PHE A 25 -2.57 -16.88 -5.44
N ARG A 26 -3.57 -17.15 -6.29
CA ARG A 26 -3.54 -18.29 -7.22
C ARG A 26 -2.37 -18.24 -8.20
N LEU A 27 -2.05 -17.05 -8.76
CA LEU A 27 -0.90 -16.89 -9.65
C LEU A 27 0.43 -17.14 -8.93
N ILE A 28 0.60 -16.64 -7.71
CA ILE A 28 1.82 -16.88 -6.92
C ILE A 28 1.96 -18.36 -6.62
N LYS A 29 0.88 -19.03 -6.20
CA LYS A 29 0.87 -20.48 -5.97
C LYS A 29 1.16 -21.29 -7.23
N SER A 30 0.85 -20.79 -8.42
CA SER A 30 1.18 -21.43 -9.69
C SER A 30 2.60 -21.11 -10.19
N GLY A 31 3.45 -20.50 -9.36
CA GLY A 31 4.86 -20.22 -9.67
C GLY A 31 5.14 -18.86 -10.30
N VAL A 32 4.14 -17.97 -10.42
CA VAL A 32 4.40 -16.59 -10.85
C VAL A 32 5.14 -15.83 -9.75
N PRO A 33 6.23 -15.11 -10.04
CA PRO A 33 6.91 -14.28 -9.05
C PRO A 33 5.95 -13.30 -8.36
N TRP A 34 6.10 -13.14 -7.05
CA TRP A 34 5.21 -12.32 -6.22
C TRP A 34 5.10 -10.86 -6.69
N ASN A 35 6.20 -10.31 -7.22
CA ASN A 35 6.31 -8.96 -7.76
C ASN A 35 5.76 -8.81 -9.20
N GLU A 36 5.35 -9.91 -9.83
CA GLU A 36 4.78 -9.94 -11.19
C GLU A 36 3.29 -10.32 -11.20
N ALA A 37 2.83 -11.08 -10.21
CA ALA A 37 1.48 -11.64 -10.18
C ALA A 37 0.37 -10.57 -10.25
N ALA A 38 0.52 -9.46 -9.50
CA ALA A 38 -0.46 -8.38 -9.49
C ALA A 38 -0.55 -7.61 -10.82
N LYS A 39 0.55 -7.54 -11.59
CA LYS A 39 0.59 -6.89 -12.91
C LYS A 39 -0.29 -7.61 -13.92
N ARG A 40 -0.45 -8.94 -13.80
CA ARG A 40 -1.26 -9.76 -14.73
C ARG A 40 -2.77 -9.56 -14.60
N LEU A 41 -3.22 -8.79 -13.61
CA LEU A 41 -4.64 -8.45 -13.47
C LEU A 41 -5.06 -7.34 -14.44
N PHE A 42 -6.36 -7.28 -14.74
CA PHE A 42 -6.99 -6.18 -15.48
C PHE A 42 -6.28 -5.82 -16.79
N GLY A 43 -5.99 -6.83 -17.62
CA GLY A 43 -5.36 -6.62 -18.93
C GLY A 43 -3.88 -6.21 -18.87
N GLY A 44 -3.19 -6.46 -17.75
CA GLY A 44 -1.78 -6.08 -17.59
C GLY A 44 -1.57 -4.78 -16.81
N ALA A 45 -2.65 -4.03 -16.52
CA ALA A 45 -2.57 -2.75 -15.83
C ALA A 45 -2.46 -2.89 -14.29
N GLY A 46 -2.88 -4.04 -13.73
CA GLY A 46 -3.02 -4.22 -12.29
C GLY A 46 -4.25 -3.51 -11.72
N SER A 47 -4.51 -3.71 -10.42
CA SER A 47 -5.64 -3.09 -9.73
C SER A 47 -5.29 -1.69 -9.23
N PHE A 48 -6.18 -0.70 -9.46
CA PHE A 48 -6.11 0.64 -8.85
C PHE A 48 -6.89 0.76 -7.54
N GLY A 49 -7.41 -0.35 -6.98
CA GLY A 49 -8.14 -0.32 -5.71
C GLY A 49 -7.25 0.04 -4.51
N ASN A 50 -7.87 0.28 -3.37
CA ASN A 50 -7.22 0.78 -2.15
C ASN A 50 -6.62 -0.31 -1.23
N GLY A 51 -6.66 -1.58 -1.61
CA GLY A 51 -6.36 -2.68 -0.68
C GLY A 51 -4.89 -2.80 -0.26
N ALA A 52 -3.97 -2.12 -0.94
CA ALA A 52 -2.60 -1.93 -0.45
C ALA A 52 -2.51 -0.77 0.56
N ALA A 53 -3.20 0.33 0.30
CA ALA A 53 -3.29 1.48 1.21
C ALA A 53 -3.98 1.10 2.54
N MET A 54 -5.05 0.30 2.50
CA MET A 54 -5.80 -0.09 3.72
C MET A 54 -4.95 -0.83 4.77
N ARG A 55 -3.79 -1.38 4.38
CA ARG A 55 -2.89 -2.16 5.24
C ARG A 55 -1.53 -1.50 5.47
N VAL A 56 -1.32 -0.26 5.00
CA VAL A 56 0.02 0.36 4.99
C VAL A 56 0.40 1.05 6.30
N ALA A 57 -0.56 1.22 7.23
CA ALA A 57 -0.32 1.95 8.47
C ALA A 57 0.96 1.51 9.23
N PRO A 58 1.29 0.22 9.36
CA PRO A 58 2.53 -0.19 10.03
C PRO A 58 3.81 0.39 9.41
N VAL A 59 3.82 0.66 8.09
CA VAL A 59 4.98 1.28 7.42
C VAL A 59 5.17 2.72 7.92
N GLY A 60 4.09 3.50 7.99
CA GLY A 60 4.15 4.87 8.51
C GLY A 60 4.40 4.97 10.01
N LEU A 61 4.14 3.89 10.77
CA LEU A 61 4.47 3.81 12.20
C LEU A 61 5.94 3.46 12.47
N TYR A 62 6.58 2.70 11.56
CA TYR A 62 7.88 2.09 11.83
C TYR A 62 9.05 2.84 11.19
N PHE A 63 8.86 3.41 9.99
CA PHE A 63 9.94 4.04 9.24
C PHE A 63 9.94 5.57 9.46
N ASP A 64 11.05 6.06 10.02
CA ASP A 64 11.25 7.49 10.26
C ASP A 64 11.86 8.22 9.05
N ASP A 65 12.57 7.52 8.18
CA ASP A 65 13.11 8.09 6.97
C ASP A 65 12.10 7.97 5.81
N LEU A 66 11.89 9.09 5.11
CA LEU A 66 10.86 9.17 4.08
C LEU A 66 11.19 8.33 2.84
N GLU A 67 12.47 8.09 2.55
CA GLU A 67 12.91 7.30 1.41
C GLU A 67 12.59 5.81 1.59
N THR A 68 12.99 5.22 2.71
CA THR A 68 12.67 3.83 3.03
C THR A 68 11.17 3.66 3.22
N LEU A 69 10.47 4.61 3.86
CA LEU A 69 9.00 4.56 3.97
C LEU A 69 8.34 4.42 2.59
N VAL A 70 8.74 5.25 1.61
CA VAL A 70 8.20 5.19 0.25
C VAL A 70 8.55 3.88 -0.42
N GLU A 71 9.81 3.45 -0.34
CA GLU A 71 10.27 2.19 -0.94
C GLU A 71 9.48 0.99 -0.40
N ILE A 72 9.34 0.90 0.93
CA ILE A 72 8.61 -0.19 1.58
C ILE A 72 7.11 -0.12 1.28
N ALA A 73 6.52 1.08 1.24
CA ALA A 73 5.13 1.26 0.83
C ALA A 73 4.88 0.81 -0.63
N CYS A 74 5.81 1.09 -1.55
CA CYS A 74 5.76 0.59 -2.92
C CYS A 74 5.89 -0.94 -2.96
N ASN A 75 6.91 -1.49 -2.31
CA ASN A 75 7.22 -2.92 -2.32
C ASN A 75 6.09 -3.78 -1.74
N GLN A 76 5.45 -3.33 -0.66
CA GLN A 76 4.26 -4.04 -0.14
C GLN A 76 3.06 -3.91 -1.08
N SER A 77 2.91 -2.75 -1.75
CA SER A 77 1.77 -2.49 -2.62
C SER A 77 1.73 -3.45 -3.80
N ILE A 78 2.86 -3.56 -4.51
CA ILE A 78 3.00 -4.39 -5.72
C ILE A 78 2.72 -5.88 -5.48
N THR A 79 2.75 -6.34 -4.23
CA THR A 79 2.37 -7.71 -3.88
C THR A 79 0.92 -8.02 -4.27
N THR A 80 0.00 -7.04 -4.28
CA THR A 80 -1.40 -7.25 -4.72
C THR A 80 -1.96 -6.13 -5.60
N TYR A 81 -1.34 -4.95 -5.64
CA TYR A 81 -1.75 -3.76 -6.39
C TYR A 81 -0.54 -3.19 -7.14
N ALA A 82 -0.45 -3.47 -8.45
CA ALA A 82 0.66 -3.01 -9.28
C ALA A 82 0.31 -1.79 -10.16
N HIS A 83 -0.94 -1.34 -10.16
CA HIS A 83 -1.33 -0.14 -10.91
C HIS A 83 -0.75 1.10 -10.24
N LYS A 84 -0.22 2.04 -11.03
CA LYS A 84 0.39 3.29 -10.55
C LYS A 84 -0.47 4.00 -9.51
N LEU A 85 -1.75 4.26 -9.80
CA LEU A 85 -2.69 4.89 -8.85
C LEU A 85 -2.86 4.11 -7.52
N GLY A 86 -2.82 2.77 -7.55
CA GLY A 86 -2.91 1.97 -6.33
C GLY A 86 -1.65 2.09 -5.48
N ILE A 87 -0.48 2.17 -6.12
CA ILE A 87 0.81 2.39 -5.46
C ILE A 87 0.87 3.80 -4.88
N GLU A 88 0.53 4.83 -5.65
CA GLU A 88 0.49 6.23 -5.20
C GLU A 88 -0.43 6.41 -4.00
N GLY A 89 -1.65 5.85 -4.04
CA GLY A 89 -2.56 5.87 -2.90
C GLY A 89 -2.01 5.18 -1.66
N THR A 90 -1.21 4.12 -1.85
CA THR A 90 -0.52 3.43 -0.75
C THR A 90 0.57 4.30 -0.12
N VAL A 91 1.37 4.98 -0.95
CA VAL A 91 2.42 5.90 -0.49
C VAL A 91 1.81 7.09 0.24
N ILE A 92 0.78 7.72 -0.32
CA ILE A 92 0.05 8.84 0.31
C ILE A 92 -0.44 8.43 1.70
N GLN A 93 -1.08 7.27 1.83
CA GLN A 93 -1.57 6.79 3.11
C GLN A 93 -0.44 6.49 4.11
N ALA A 94 0.69 5.95 3.65
CA ALA A 94 1.86 5.71 4.50
C ALA A 94 2.44 7.03 5.06
N CYS A 95 2.61 8.02 4.18
CA CYS A 95 3.09 9.35 4.55
C CYS A 95 2.12 10.06 5.50
N ALA A 96 0.81 9.93 5.28
CA ALA A 96 -0.20 10.49 6.18
C ALA A 96 -0.08 9.91 7.59
N VAL A 97 0.12 8.59 7.71
CA VAL A 97 0.34 7.95 9.02
C VAL A 97 1.62 8.46 9.68
N ALA A 98 2.74 8.51 8.94
CA ALA A 98 4.00 9.02 9.48
C ALA A 98 3.91 10.49 9.93
N LEU A 99 3.23 11.33 9.14
CA LEU A 99 3.01 12.72 9.48
C LEU A 99 2.17 12.86 10.76
N ALA A 100 1.09 12.07 10.86
CA ALA A 100 0.24 12.08 12.06
C ALA A 100 1.02 11.63 13.31
N VAL A 101 1.89 10.62 13.20
CA VAL A 101 2.75 10.16 14.31
C VAL A 101 3.69 11.25 14.81
N ARG A 102 4.21 12.09 13.90
CA ARG A 102 5.15 13.18 14.22
C ARG A 102 4.47 14.46 14.69
N SER A 103 3.16 14.56 14.51
CA SER A 103 2.40 15.76 14.90
C SER A 103 2.44 15.97 16.42
N ASP A 104 2.51 17.24 16.84
CA ASP A 104 2.46 17.59 18.26
C ASP A 104 1.06 17.31 18.82
N ARG A 105 0.98 16.25 19.63
CA ARG A 105 -0.26 15.80 20.29
C ARG A 105 -0.95 16.90 21.10
N ARG A 106 -0.22 17.91 21.58
CA ARG A 106 -0.77 19.03 22.36
C ARG A 106 -1.44 20.08 21.48
N ARG A 107 -0.96 20.25 20.24
CA ARG A 107 -1.51 21.21 19.27
C ARG A 107 -2.63 20.60 18.43
N GLY A 108 -2.69 19.27 18.33
CA GLY A 108 -3.61 18.58 17.44
C GLY A 108 -3.20 18.72 15.98
N ILE A 109 -3.98 18.11 15.08
CA ILE A 109 -3.72 18.16 13.63
C ILE A 109 -4.66 19.21 13.02
N ASN A 110 -4.10 20.26 12.42
CA ASN A 110 -4.85 21.14 11.54
C ASN A 110 -5.04 20.44 10.18
N PRO A 111 -6.28 20.23 9.72
CA PRO A 111 -6.53 19.51 8.46
C PRO A 111 -5.90 20.17 7.23
N ASN A 112 -5.86 21.49 7.15
CA ASN A 112 -5.33 22.20 5.99
C ASN A 112 -3.80 22.06 5.93
N ASP A 113 -3.11 22.35 7.03
CA ASP A 113 -1.65 22.22 7.12
C ASP A 113 -1.21 20.77 6.84
N PHE A 114 -1.97 19.80 7.36
CA PHE A 114 -1.71 18.37 7.15
C PHE A 114 -1.83 17.97 5.67
N ILE A 115 -2.87 18.45 4.98
CA ILE A 115 -3.06 18.18 3.55
C ILE A 115 -1.96 18.89 2.73
N GLU A 116 -1.61 20.13 3.06
CA GLU A 116 -0.55 20.88 2.37
C GLU A 116 0.81 20.18 2.49
N GLU A 117 1.16 19.72 3.69
CA GLU A 117 2.41 18.99 3.91
C GLU A 117 2.43 17.65 3.16
N LEU A 118 1.30 16.92 3.18
CA LEU A 118 1.15 15.67 2.43
C LEU A 118 1.25 15.89 0.91
N LEU A 119 0.66 16.97 0.38
CA LEU A 119 0.81 17.38 -1.02
C LEU A 119 2.26 17.74 -1.36
N GLY A 120 2.98 18.39 -0.44
CA GLY A 120 4.40 18.71 -0.59
C GLY A 120 5.28 17.46 -0.67
N ILE A 121 5.00 16.44 0.12
CA ILE A 121 5.70 15.14 0.12
C ILE A 121 5.48 14.40 -1.20
N THR A 122 4.23 14.38 -1.67
CA THR A 122 3.79 13.56 -2.80
C THR A 122 4.17 14.15 -4.16
N LYS A 123 4.06 15.47 -4.34
CA LYS A 123 4.47 16.16 -5.59
C LYS A 123 5.95 16.01 -5.93
N LYS A 124 6.82 15.88 -4.92
CA LYS A 124 8.28 15.72 -5.12
C LYS A 124 8.68 14.33 -5.60
N ARG A 125 7.74 13.36 -5.61
CA ARG A 125 8.05 11.93 -5.70
C ARG A 125 7.07 11.15 -6.59
N CYS A 126 6.40 11.80 -7.55
CA CYS A 126 5.60 11.08 -8.54
C CYS A 126 6.47 9.98 -9.21
N LEU A 127 6.10 8.73 -8.93
CA LEU A 127 6.72 7.51 -9.47
C LEU A 127 6.57 7.41 -10.98
#